data_AF-A0A2K8L0H5-F1
#
_entry.id   AF-A0A2K8L0H5-F1
#
_cell.length_a   1.000
_cell.length_b   1.000
_cell.length_c   1.000
_cell.angle_alpha   90.00
_cell.angle_beta   90.00
_cell.angle_gamma   90.00
#
_symmetry.space_group_name_H-M   'P 1'
#
loop_
_entity.id
_entity.type
_entity.pdbx_description
1 polymer ?
#
loop_
_entity_poly.entity_id
_entity_poly.type
_entity_poly.pdbx_seq_one_letter_code
_entity_poly.pdbx_strand_id
1 'polypeptide(L)'
;MKKIFLLATTLTCLVASSGSSWAAGGLSVDARFDLTNDGIVDASDWQNMTEDAKHAYANESVKALGEDPYAILEGNQTRGGRFLKGLRSVYE
;
A
#
# COMPACT_ATOMS: atom_id res chain seq x y z
N MET A 1 1.86 -38.13 -50.14
CA MET A 1 1.31 -38.45 -48.79
C MET A 1 1.57 -37.26 -47.89
N LYS A 2 0.52 -36.50 -47.55
CA LYS A 2 0.58 -35.31 -46.68
C LYS A 2 0.16 -35.71 -45.28
N LYS A 3 0.99 -35.45 -44.26
CA LYS A 3 0.57 -35.46 -42.85
C LYS A 3 1.15 -34.22 -42.18
N ILE A 4 0.38 -33.14 -42.23
CA ILE A 4 0.50 -31.98 -41.34
C ILE A 4 -0.23 -32.38 -40.07
N PHE A 5 0.48 -32.51 -38.96
CA PHE A 5 -0.14 -32.61 -37.64
C PHE A 5 0.15 -31.31 -36.89
N LEU A 6 -0.85 -30.43 -36.92
CA LEU A 6 -0.97 -29.26 -36.05
C LEU A 6 -1.17 -29.76 -34.62
N LEU A 7 -0.19 -29.52 -33.75
CA LEU A 7 -0.36 -29.71 -32.31
C LEU A 7 -0.86 -28.39 -31.74
N ALA A 8 -2.14 -28.36 -31.40
CA ALA A 8 -2.82 -27.22 -30.82
C ALA A 8 -2.27 -26.89 -29.43
N THR A 9 -1.75 -25.68 -29.28
CA THR A 9 -1.31 -25.07 -28.03
C THR A 9 -2.50 -24.87 -27.09
N THR A 10 -2.67 -25.75 -26.11
CA THR A 10 -3.57 -25.49 -24.97
C THR A 10 -2.89 -24.50 -24.03
N LEU A 11 -3.17 -23.21 -24.23
CA LEU A 11 -2.85 -22.14 -23.29
C LEU A 11 -3.81 -22.27 -22.10
N THR A 12 -3.37 -23.00 -21.07
CA THR A 12 -4.10 -23.14 -19.82
C THR A 12 -4.23 -21.76 -19.17
N CYS A 13 -5.47 -21.27 -19.11
CA CYS A 13 -5.82 -20.01 -18.45
C CYS A 13 -5.49 -20.15 -16.95
N LEU A 14 -4.41 -19.52 -16.51
CA LEU A 14 -4.11 -19.37 -15.09
C LEU A 14 -5.11 -18.35 -14.55
N VAL A 15 -6.20 -18.83 -13.96
CA VAL A 15 -7.07 -18.00 -13.12
C VAL A 15 -6.18 -17.51 -11.98
N ALA A 16 -5.72 -16.26 -12.08
CA ALA A 16 -5.20 -15.54 -10.95
C ALA A 16 -6.35 -15.45 -9.96
N SER A 17 -6.32 -16.31 -8.95
CA SER A 17 -7.06 -16.13 -7.72
C SER A 17 -6.60 -14.79 -7.16
N SER A 18 -7.34 -13.74 -7.47
CA SER A 18 -7.37 -12.51 -6.70
C SER A 18 -7.92 -12.88 -5.33
N GLY A 19 -7.04 -13.49 -4.52
CA GLY A 19 -7.23 -13.64 -3.10
C GLY A 19 -7.32 -12.24 -2.56
N SER A 20 -8.54 -11.72 -2.47
CA SER A 20 -8.83 -10.55 -1.68
C SER A 20 -8.54 -10.94 -0.23
N SER A 21 -7.28 -10.81 0.16
CA SER A 21 -6.85 -10.76 1.54
C SER A 21 -7.36 -9.45 2.10
N TRP A 22 -8.67 -9.39 2.34
CA TRP A 22 -9.25 -8.41 3.23
C TRP A 22 -8.55 -8.64 4.56
N ALA A 23 -7.61 -7.77 4.90
CA ALA A 23 -7.05 -7.69 6.24
C ALA A 23 -8.25 -7.55 7.19
N ALA A 24 -8.62 -8.65 7.83
CA ALA A 24 -9.80 -8.74 8.66
C ALA A 24 -9.53 -8.00 9.97
N GLY A 25 -9.86 -6.70 10.01
CA GLY A 25 -9.70 -5.89 11.21
C GLY A 25 -10.01 -4.41 11.03
N GLY A 26 -11.15 -4.06 10.44
CA GLY A 26 -11.48 -2.67 10.11
C GLY A 26 -10.73 -2.20 8.86
N LEU A 27 -11.30 -1.26 8.09
CA LEU A 27 -10.68 -0.70 6.89
C LEU A 27 -9.17 -0.48 7.14
N SER A 28 -8.30 -1.15 6.36
CA SER A 28 -6.86 -0.95 6.44
C SER A 28 -6.59 0.56 6.37
N VAL A 29 -5.59 1.05 7.10
CA VAL A 29 -5.20 2.47 7.02
C VAL A 29 -5.08 2.85 5.54
N ASP A 30 -4.42 2.01 4.74
CA ASP A 30 -4.30 2.17 3.29
C ASP A 30 -5.64 2.39 2.57
N ALA A 31 -6.70 1.65 2.90
CA ALA A 31 -8.01 1.84 2.23
C ALA A 31 -8.63 3.24 2.44
N ARG A 32 -8.22 3.99 3.47
CA ARG A 32 -8.67 5.36 3.71
C ARG A 32 -7.83 6.41 2.98
N PHE A 33 -6.65 6.02 2.51
CA PHE A 33 -5.64 6.89 1.94
C PHE A 33 -5.29 6.50 0.49
N ASP A 34 -5.87 5.42 -0.03
CA ASP A 34 -5.89 5.03 -1.44
C ASP A 34 -6.82 5.97 -2.21
N LEU A 35 -6.23 6.92 -2.92
CA LEU A 35 -6.91 7.95 -3.70
C LEU A 35 -7.10 7.53 -5.17
N THR A 36 -6.36 6.52 -5.63
CA THR A 36 -6.46 5.95 -6.97
C THR A 36 -7.38 4.73 -7.04
N ASN A 37 -7.79 4.22 -5.89
CA ASN A 37 -8.68 3.09 -5.68
C ASN A 37 -8.14 1.78 -6.32
N ASP A 38 -6.83 1.57 -6.21
CA ASP A 38 -6.14 0.37 -6.72
C ASP A 38 -5.87 -0.70 -5.64
N GLY A 39 -6.21 -0.39 -4.38
CA GLY A 39 -6.15 -1.27 -3.23
C GLY A 39 -4.87 -1.12 -2.39
N ILE A 40 -3.96 -0.22 -2.75
CA ILE A 40 -2.75 0.08 -2.00
C ILE A 40 -2.55 1.60 -1.87
N VAL A 41 -1.59 2.03 -1.04
CA VAL A 41 -1.12 3.42 -1.05
C VAL A 41 0.25 3.45 -1.70
N ASP A 42 0.34 4.06 -2.87
CA ASP A 42 1.57 4.16 -3.64
C ASP A 42 2.01 5.61 -3.90
N ALA A 43 2.97 5.80 -4.81
CA ALA A 43 3.49 7.11 -5.15
C ALA A 43 2.43 8.03 -5.81
N SER A 44 1.47 7.46 -6.54
CA SER A 44 0.37 8.18 -7.18
C SER A 44 -0.60 8.73 -6.13
N ASP A 45 -0.96 7.91 -5.13
CA ASP A 45 -1.76 8.38 -3.99
C ASP A 45 -1.02 9.47 -3.20
N TRP A 46 0.27 9.22 -2.91
CA TRP A 46 1.12 10.15 -2.17
C TRP A 46 1.17 11.55 -2.80
N GLN A 47 1.29 11.62 -4.13
CA GLN A 47 1.30 12.89 -4.87
C GLN A 47 -0.05 13.62 -4.80
N ASN A 48 -1.15 12.88 -4.65
CA ASN A 48 -2.50 13.42 -4.52
C ASN A 48 -2.88 13.77 -3.07
N MET A 49 -2.10 13.33 -2.07
CA MET A 49 -2.32 13.67 -0.67
C MET A 49 -1.94 15.12 -0.36
N THR A 50 -2.79 15.80 0.41
CA THR A 50 -2.39 17.05 1.08
C THR A 50 -1.33 16.76 2.15
N GLU A 51 -0.60 17.79 2.57
CA GLU A 51 0.38 17.64 3.66
C GLU A 51 -0.28 17.13 4.95
N ASP A 52 -1.47 17.63 5.29
CA ASP A 52 -2.25 17.14 6.44
C ASP A 52 -2.62 15.66 6.28
N ALA A 53 -2.99 15.21 5.07
CA ALA A 53 -3.27 13.81 4.78
C ALA A 53 -2.02 12.94 4.92
N LYS A 54 -0.84 13.40 4.48
CA LYS A 54 0.44 12.69 4.69
C LYS A 54 0.75 12.55 6.19
N HIS A 55 0.55 13.61 6.98
CA HIS A 55 0.69 13.56 8.43
C HIS A 55 -0.29 12.58 9.08
N ALA A 56 -1.56 12.59 8.65
CA ALA A 56 -2.57 11.68 9.14
C ALA A 56 -2.23 10.22 8.77
N TYR A 57 -1.85 9.95 7.52
CA TYR A 57 -1.46 8.62 7.06
C TYR A 57 -0.30 8.06 7.88
N ALA A 58 0.75 8.87 8.12
CA ALA A 58 1.88 8.47 8.95
C ALA A 58 1.45 8.14 10.39
N ASN A 59 0.64 9.00 11.02
CA ASN A 59 0.21 8.78 12.41
C ASN A 59 -0.71 7.56 12.54
N GLU A 60 -1.66 7.39 11.62
CA GLU A 60 -2.58 6.25 11.62
C GLU A 60 -1.85 4.94 11.31
N SER A 61 -0.85 4.95 10.43
CA SER A 61 0.02 3.80 10.16
C SER A 61 0.78 3.37 11.41
N VAL A 62 1.38 4.32 12.15
CA VAL A 62 2.05 4.03 13.42
C VAL A 62 1.07 3.48 14.46
N LYS A 63 -0.15 4.03 14.57
CA LYS A 63 -1.19 3.47 15.45
C LYS A 63 -1.59 2.05 15.06
N ALA A 64 -1.72 1.76 13.77
CA ALA A 64 -2.07 0.44 13.26
C ALA A 64 -0.99 -0.62 13.56
N LEU A 65 0.28 -0.20 13.71
CA LEU A 65 1.37 -1.04 14.20
C LEU A 65 1.35 -1.24 15.73
N GLY A 66 0.37 -0.67 16.44
CA GLY A 66 0.27 -0.76 17.90
C GLY A 66 1.16 0.22 18.66
N GLU A 67 1.64 1.27 17.98
CA GLU A 67 2.59 2.24 18.51
C GLU A 67 1.96 3.63 18.70
N ASP A 68 2.43 4.42 19.67
CA ASP A 68 1.99 5.81 19.85
C ASP A 68 2.71 6.75 18.87
N PRO A 69 2.00 7.38 17.90
CA PRO A 69 2.62 8.31 16.97
C PRO A 69 3.16 9.57 17.62
N TYR A 70 2.71 9.94 18.81
CA TYR A 70 3.12 11.16 19.52
C TYR A 70 4.26 10.92 20.50
N ALA A 71 4.70 9.68 20.68
CA ALA A 71 5.87 9.35 21.50
C ALA A 71 7.10 10.10 20.98
N ILE A 72 7.75 10.84 21.88
CA ILE A 72 8.98 11.58 21.57
C ILE A 72 10.16 10.60 21.52
N LEU A 73 10.86 10.60 20.39
CA LEU A 73 12.06 9.80 20.15
C LEU A 73 13.33 10.67 20.25
N GLU A 74 14.48 10.03 20.07
CA GLU A 74 15.77 10.73 19.94
C GLU A 74 15.72 11.84 18.90
N GLY A 75 16.35 12.97 19.22
CA GLY A 75 16.33 14.18 18.39
C GLY A 75 15.05 15.02 18.55
N ASN A 76 14.26 14.79 19.59
CA ASN A 76 13.04 15.56 19.92
C ASN A 76 11.98 15.56 18.79
N GLN A 77 11.88 14.44 18.07
CA GLN A 77 10.87 14.22 17.03
C GLN A 77 9.83 13.21 17.51
N THR A 78 8.58 13.35 17.07
CA THR A 78 7.55 12.34 17.33
C THR A 78 7.81 11.10 16.47
N ARG A 79 7.35 9.93 16.92
CA ARG A 79 7.41 8.68 16.16
C ARG A 79 6.70 8.79 14.81
N GLY A 80 5.52 9.40 14.77
CA GLY A 80 4.79 9.71 13.55
C GLY A 80 5.56 10.65 12.63
N GLY A 81 6.27 11.65 13.19
CA GLY A 81 7.15 12.53 12.43
C GLY A 81 8.35 11.79 11.81
N ARG A 82 8.96 10.86 12.56
CA ARG A 82 10.03 10.00 12.04
C ARG A 82 9.53 9.10 10.92
N PHE A 83 8.34 8.51 11.07
CA PHE A 83 7.72 7.67 10.05
C PHE A 83 7.39 8.48 8.79
N LEU A 84 6.80 9.67 8.95
CA LEU A 84 6.54 10.60 7.85
C LEU A 84 7.82 10.95 7.07
N LYS A 85 8.92 11.19 7.77
CA LYS A 85 10.22 11.42 7.13
C LYS A 85 10.67 10.21 6.28
N GLY A 86 10.44 9.00 6.77
CA GLY A 86 10.67 7.77 6.02
C GLY A 86 9.82 7.69 4.75
N LEU A 87 8.52 7.94 4.86
CA LEU A 87 7.60 7.97 3.70
C LEU A 87 8.06 8.97 2.64
N ARG A 88 8.44 10.19 3.05
CA ARG A 88 8.99 11.20 2.14
C ARG A 88 10.23 10.71 1.41
N SER A 89 11.15 10.03 2.08
CA SER A 89 12.36 9.51 1.42
C SER A 89 12.10 8.40 0.39
N VAL A 90 10.90 7.82 0.38
CA VAL A 90 10.48 6.79 -0.59
C VAL A 90 9.71 7.42 -1.76
N TYR A 91 8.90 8.44 -1.50
CA TYR A 91 7.97 9.01 -2.48
C TYR A 91 8.35 10.40 -3.02
N GLU A 92 9.39 11.05 -2.47
CA GLU A 92 9.93 12.37 -2.86
C GLU A 92 11.42 12.27 -3.21
#